data_AF-A0A3M1TNY8-F1
#
_entry.id   AF-A0A3M1TNY8-F1
#
_cell.length_a   1.000
_cell.length_b   1.000
_cell.length_c   1.000
_cell.angle_alpha   90.00
_cell.angle_beta   90.00
_cell.angle_gamma   90.00
#
_symmetry.space_group_name_H-M   'P 1'
#
loop_
_entity.id
_entity.type
_entity.pdbx_description
1 polymer ?
#
loop_
_entity_poly.entity_id
_entity_poly.type
_entity_poly.pdbx_seq_one_letter_code
_entity_poly.pdbx_strand_id
1 'polypeptide(L)'
;MKHSLWIFALAALAVSFGFMLKPAPTAAQPQINWVSIEEAAKLAQQDGKKILIDVYTDWCGWCKKMDKATYANAEVANYINANFHAVKFNAEQREEVVLKGKTFK
;
A
#
# COMPACT_ATOMS: atom_id res chain seq x y z
N MET A 1 56.85 18.23 -21.71
CA MET A 1 56.02 17.00 -21.81
C MET A 1 55.83 16.30 -20.44
N LYS A 2 55.46 17.01 -19.36
CA LYS A 2 55.23 16.41 -18.02
C LYS A 2 53.94 16.89 -17.31
N HIS A 3 53.26 17.91 -17.85
CA HIS A 3 52.05 18.48 -17.24
C HIS A 3 50.73 17.86 -17.73
N SER A 4 50.76 17.00 -18.75
CA SER A 4 49.55 16.40 -19.34
C SER A 4 49.04 15.17 -18.58
N LEU A 5 49.82 14.56 -17.68
CA LEU A 5 49.46 13.31 -17.01
C LEU A 5 48.65 13.50 -15.72
N TRP A 6 48.65 14.70 -15.14
CA TRP A 6 47.98 14.97 -13.87
C TRP A 6 46.52 15.40 -14.05
N ILE A 7 46.18 15.99 -15.21
CA ILE A 7 44.82 16.43 -15.54
C ILE A 7 43.90 15.23 -15.80
N PHE A 8 44.42 14.16 -16.41
CA PHE A 8 43.66 12.91 -16.61
C PHE A 8 43.47 12.12 -15.30
N ALA A 9 44.39 12.24 -14.33
CA ALA A 9 44.26 11.58 -13.03
C ALA A 9 43.21 12.26 -12.12
N LEU A 10 43.10 13.59 -12.16
CA LEU A 10 42.09 14.36 -11.42
C LEU A 10 40.68 14.18 -12.00
N ALA A 11 40.54 14.07 -13.33
CA ALA A 11 39.27 13.76 -13.96
C ALA A 11 38.77 12.33 -13.64
N ALA A 12 39.69 11.35 -13.53
CA ALA A 12 39.34 9.97 -13.17
C ALA A 12 38.86 9.81 -11.71
N LEU A 13 39.32 10.66 -10.78
CA LEU A 13 38.85 10.67 -9.39
C LEU A 13 37.44 11.29 -9.24
N ALA A 14 37.09 12.29 -10.06
CA ALA A 14 35.76 12.90 -10.02
C ALA A 14 34.67 11.96 -10.58
N VAL A 15 35.01 11.11 -11.55
CA VAL A 15 34.09 10.12 -12.15
C VAL A 15 33.83 8.93 -11.22
N SER A 16 34.78 8.61 -10.33
CA SER A 16 34.63 7.50 -9.37
C SER A 16 33.85 7.86 -8.09
N PHE A 17 33.75 9.15 -7.73
CA PHE A 17 32.96 9.61 -6.57
C PHE A 17 31.45 9.75 -6.87
N GLY A 18 31.05 9.88 -8.14
CA GLY A 18 29.65 10.04 -8.55
C GLY A 18 28.83 8.74 -8.60
N PHE A 19 29.47 7.56 -8.55
CA PHE A 19 28.80 6.28 -8.80
C PHE A 19 28.32 5.55 -7.53
N MET A 20 28.49 6.14 -6.34
CA MET A 20 28.20 5.45 -5.06
C MET A 20 26.99 5.97 -4.27
N LEU A 21 26.18 6.87 -4.85
CA LEU A 21 24.89 7.27 -4.27
C LEU A 21 23.77 6.47 -4.94
N LYS A 22 23.68 5.15 -4.65
CA LYS A 22 22.42 4.45 -4.87
C LYS A 22 21.44 4.97 -3.81
N PRO A 23 20.34 5.66 -4.20
CA PRO A 23 19.34 6.05 -3.22
C PRO A 23 18.85 4.78 -2.52
N ALA A 24 18.87 4.79 -1.19
CA ALA A 24 18.30 3.70 -0.42
C ALA A 24 16.82 3.56 -0.82
N PRO A 25 16.30 2.34 -1.01
CA PRO A 25 14.89 2.16 -1.26
C PRO A 25 14.13 2.76 -0.07
N THR A 26 13.41 3.86 -0.33
CA THR A 26 12.50 4.45 0.65
C THR A 26 11.51 3.35 1.05
N ALA A 27 11.51 2.97 2.33
CA ALA A 27 10.52 2.04 2.84
C ALA A 27 9.13 2.60 2.53
N ALA A 28 8.35 1.85 1.74
CA ALA A 28 7.00 2.25 1.38
C ALA A 28 6.19 2.44 2.68
N GLN A 29 5.42 3.53 2.75
CA GLN A 29 4.56 3.76 3.90
C GLN A 29 3.54 2.61 4.00
N PRO A 30 3.28 2.07 5.20
CA PRO A 30 2.30 1.02 5.39
C PRO A 30 0.94 1.45 4.86
N GLN A 31 0.34 0.60 4.04
CA GLN A 31 -0.99 0.78 3.46
C GLN A 31 -1.90 -0.34 3.95
N ILE A 32 -3.20 -0.07 4.03
CA ILE A 32 -4.18 -1.08 4.45
C ILE A 32 -4.23 -2.21 3.43
N ASN A 33 -4.18 -3.44 3.92
CA ASN A 33 -4.31 -4.65 3.13
C ASN A 33 -5.80 -4.93 2.88
N TRP A 34 -6.34 -4.28 1.85
CA TRP A 34 -7.71 -4.50 1.42
C TRP A 34 -7.85 -5.86 0.74
N VAL A 35 -8.82 -6.65 1.17
CA VAL A 35 -9.20 -7.93 0.56
C VAL A 35 -10.67 -7.91 0.16
N SER A 36 -11.09 -8.87 -0.68
CA SER A 36 -12.50 -9.04 -0.98
C SER A 36 -13.27 -9.50 0.26
N ILE A 37 -14.59 -9.32 0.26
CA ILE A 37 -15.44 -9.74 1.37
C ILE A 37 -15.45 -11.26 1.55
N GLU A 38 -15.29 -12.01 0.46
CA GLU A 38 -15.16 -13.47 0.44
C GLU A 38 -13.86 -13.92 1.08
N GLU A 39 -12.73 -13.30 0.71
CA GLU A 39 -11.43 -13.62 1.29
C GLU A 39 -11.39 -13.23 2.77
N ALA A 40 -11.91 -12.06 3.15
CA ALA A 40 -12.04 -11.70 4.55
C ALA A 40 -12.88 -12.70 5.35
N ALA A 41 -14.00 -13.19 4.78
CA ALA A 41 -14.84 -14.19 5.42
C ALA A 41 -14.13 -15.55 5.60
N LYS A 42 -13.25 -15.92 4.66
CA LYS A 42 -12.42 -17.12 4.75
C LYS A 42 -11.32 -16.95 5.80
N LEU A 43 -10.57 -15.85 5.76
CA LEU A 43 -9.49 -15.57 6.71
C LEU A 43 -10.02 -15.46 8.14
N ALA A 44 -11.14 -14.76 8.34
CA ALA A 44 -11.79 -14.64 9.65
C ALA A 44 -12.24 -15.98 10.23
N GLN A 45 -12.60 -16.96 9.40
CA GLN A 45 -12.89 -18.33 9.86
C GLN A 45 -11.62 -19.08 10.27
N GLN A 46 -10.48 -18.77 9.68
CA GLN A 46 -9.21 -19.44 9.95
C GLN A 46 -8.52 -18.92 11.21
N ASP A 47 -8.45 -17.59 11.39
CA ASP A 47 -7.69 -16.96 12.46
C ASP A 47 -8.54 -16.27 13.54
N GLY A 48 -9.87 -16.19 13.35
CA GLY A 48 -10.80 -15.57 14.30
C GLY A 48 -10.71 -14.03 14.36
N LYS A 49 -9.90 -13.40 13.50
CA LYS A 49 -9.77 -11.94 13.44
C LYS A 49 -11.06 -11.32 12.88
N LYS A 50 -11.44 -10.16 13.41
CA LYS A 50 -12.66 -9.44 12.99
C LYS A 50 -12.50 -8.85 11.59
N ILE A 51 -13.62 -8.66 10.90
CA ILE A 51 -13.66 -7.99 9.59
C ILE A 51 -14.04 -6.52 9.80
N LEU A 52 -13.24 -5.60 9.24
CA LEU A 52 -13.57 -4.19 9.13
C LEU A 52 -14.06 -3.93 7.71
N ILE A 53 -15.31 -3.46 7.56
CA ILE A 53 -15.89 -3.18 6.25
C ILE A 53 -16.06 -1.67 6.10
N ASP A 54 -15.32 -1.10 5.15
CA ASP A 54 -15.48 0.28 4.67
C ASP A 54 -16.43 0.29 3.47
N VAL A 55 -17.66 0.75 3.68
CA VAL A 55 -18.68 0.82 2.64
C VAL A 55 -18.64 2.19 1.98
N TYR A 56 -18.49 2.22 0.65
CA TYR A 56 -18.37 3.46 -0.11
C TYR A 56 -19.18 3.42 -1.42
N THR A 57 -19.20 4.56 -2.12
CA THR A 57 -19.61 4.68 -3.52
C THR A 57 -18.61 5.59 -4.25
N ASP A 58 -18.51 5.48 -5.57
CA ASP A 58 -17.49 6.22 -6.35
C ASP A 58 -17.67 7.75 -6.27
N TRP A 59 -18.89 8.21 -6.03
CA TRP A 59 -19.25 9.62 -5.87
C TRP A 59 -19.17 10.11 -4.41
N CYS A 60 -18.94 9.23 -3.43
CA CYS A 60 -18.89 9.59 -2.02
C CYS A 60 -17.68 10.48 -1.68
N GLY A 61 -17.91 11.79 -1.52
CA GLY A 61 -16.87 12.76 -1.17
C GLY A 61 -16.24 12.51 0.21
N TRP A 62 -17.03 12.12 1.20
CA TRP A 62 -16.54 11.83 2.56
C TRP A 62 -15.66 10.59 2.62
N CYS A 63 -15.99 9.55 1.84
CA CYS A 63 -15.19 8.33 1.72
C CYS A 63 -13.79 8.66 1.17
N LYS A 64 -13.72 9.50 0.13
CA LYS A 64 -12.43 9.99 -0.42
C LYS A 64 -11.64 10.84 0.58
N LYS A 65 -12.31 11.58 1.47
CA LYS A 65 -11.64 12.33 2.55
C LYS A 65 -11.07 11.40 3.61
N MET A 66 -11.82 10.36 3.99
CA MET A 66 -11.36 9.33 4.92
C MET A 66 -10.15 8.56 4.37
N ASP A 67 -10.16 8.21 3.08
CA ASP A 67 -9.03 7.57 2.40
C ASP A 67 -7.74 8.39 2.54
N LYS A 68 -7.83 9.70 2.30
CA LYS A 68 -6.68 10.60 2.28
C LYS A 68 -6.19 11.00 3.66
N ALA A 69 -7.08 11.11 4.64
CA ALA A 69 -6.75 11.63 5.96
C ALA A 69 -6.54 10.53 7.01
N THR A 70 -7.34 9.46 6.95
CA THR A 70 -7.39 8.41 7.97
C THR A 70 -6.67 7.16 7.49
N TYR A 71 -7.06 6.60 6.35
CA TYR A 71 -6.50 5.33 5.88
C TYR A 71 -5.08 5.46 5.28
N ALA A 72 -4.69 6.66 4.86
CA ALA A 72 -3.31 6.98 4.47
C ALA A 72 -2.36 7.18 5.67
N ASN A 73 -2.89 7.26 6.91
CA ASN A 73 -2.06 7.38 8.10
C ASN A 73 -1.44 6.01 8.42
N ALA A 74 -0.11 5.95 8.50
CA ALA A 74 0.64 4.70 8.71
C ALA A 74 0.29 4.00 10.04
N GLU A 75 0.01 4.75 11.12
CA GLU A 75 -0.37 4.18 12.41
C GLU A 75 -1.74 3.52 12.31
N VAL A 76 -2.70 4.17 11.64
CA VAL A 76 -4.03 3.62 11.38
C VAL A 76 -3.94 2.38 10.49
N ALA A 77 -3.17 2.45 9.40
CA ALA A 77 -2.98 1.32 8.50
C ALA A 77 -2.37 0.10 9.21
N ASN A 78 -1.34 0.32 10.02
CA ASN A 78 -0.72 -0.73 10.82
C ASN A 78 -1.69 -1.33 11.84
N TYR A 79 -2.45 -0.49 12.55
CA TYR A 79 -3.45 -0.95 13.50
C TYR A 79 -4.53 -1.79 12.81
N ILE A 80 -5.02 -1.36 11.66
CA ILE A 80 -6.02 -2.09 10.89
C ILE A 80 -5.46 -3.44 10.44
N ASN A 81 -4.27 -3.46 9.82
CA ASN A 81 -3.64 -4.70 9.34
C ASN A 81 -3.37 -5.71 10.49
N ALA A 82 -2.98 -5.20 11.66
CA ALA A 82 -2.72 -6.05 12.83
C ALA A 82 -4.02 -6.67 13.39
N ASN A 83 -5.11 -5.93 13.41
CA ASN A 83 -6.32 -6.29 14.18
C ASN A 83 -7.52 -6.72 13.35
N PHE A 84 -7.56 -6.43 12.05
CA PHE A 84 -8.71 -6.69 11.17
C PHE A 84 -8.32 -7.30 9.82
N HIS A 85 -9.24 -8.05 9.24
CA HIS A 85 -9.31 -8.27 7.80
C HIS A 85 -10.12 -7.13 7.20
N ALA A 86 -9.46 -6.24 6.45
CA ALA A 86 -10.09 -5.02 5.96
C ALA A 86 -10.70 -5.24 4.57
N VAL A 87 -11.95 -4.81 4.40
CA VAL A 87 -12.70 -4.89 3.14
C VAL A 87 -13.11 -3.49 2.74
N LYS A 88 -12.88 -3.16 1.47
CA LYS A 88 -13.38 -1.93 0.86
C LYS A 88 -14.50 -2.31 -0.12
N PHE A 89 -15.73 -1.99 0.24
CA PHE A 89 -16.92 -2.51 -0.42
C PHE A 89 -17.71 -1.38 -1.09
N ASN A 90 -17.83 -1.44 -2.42
CA ASN A 90 -18.67 -0.49 -3.15
C ASN A 90 -20.14 -0.93 -3.05
N ALA A 91 -21.00 -0.07 -2.49
CA ALA A 91 -22.42 -0.33 -2.31
C ALA A 91 -23.23 -0.33 -3.61
N GLU A 92 -22.66 0.17 -4.71
CA GLU A 92 -23.29 0.23 -6.03
C GLU A 92 -22.66 -0.75 -7.04
N GLN A 93 -21.78 -1.63 -6.56
CA GLN A 93 -21.18 -2.67 -7.40
C GLN A 93 -22.27 -3.63 -7.92
N ARG A 94 -22.06 -4.18 -9.11
CA ARG A 94 -23.02 -5.11 -9.76
C ARG A 94 -22.51 -6.54 -9.78
N GLU A 95 -21.28 -6.73 -9.33
CA GLU A 95 -20.63 -8.00 -9.18
C GLU A 95 -21.34 -8.81 -8.10
N GLU A 96 -21.54 -10.09 -8.40
CA GLU A 96 -22.13 -11.00 -7.43
C GLU A 96 -21.21 -11.17 -6.22
N VAL A 97 -21.79 -11.15 -5.03
CA VAL A 97 -21.07 -11.35 -3.77
C VAL A 97 -21.44 -12.72 -3.22
N VAL A 98 -20.44 -13.56 -2.92
CA VAL A 98 -20.68 -14.94 -2.46
C VAL A 98 -20.23 -15.13 -1.01
N LEU A 99 -21.18 -15.16 -0.08
CA LEU A 99 -20.89 -15.31 1.34
C LEU A 99 -21.59 -16.52 1.94
N LYS A 100 -20.80 -17.43 2.53
CA LYS A 100 -21.29 -18.63 3.24
C LYS A 100 -22.27 -19.46 2.40
N GLY A 101 -21.95 -19.64 1.12
CA GLY A 101 -22.79 -20.39 0.18
C GLY A 101 -24.05 -19.67 -0.30
N LYS A 102 -24.22 -18.37 0.02
CA LYS A 102 -25.27 -17.52 -0.51
C LYS A 102 -24.69 -16.52 -1.50
N THR A 103 -25.34 -16.39 -2.65
CA THR A 103 -25.01 -15.38 -3.66
C THR A 103 -25.96 -14.20 -3.54
N PHE A 104 -25.39 -12.99 -3.43
CA PHE A 104 -26.10 -11.71 -3.46
C PHE A 104 -25.89 -11.09 -4.84
N LYS A 105 -26.99 -10.62 -5.43
CA LYS A 105 -27.07 -10.05 -6.78
C LYS A 105 -27.60 -8.64 -6.73
#